data_AF-A0A9X7HN11-F1
#
_entry.id   AF-A0A9X7HN11-F1
#
_cell.length_a   1.000
_cell.length_b   1.000
_cell.length_c   1.000
_cell.angle_alpha   90.00
_cell.angle_beta   90.00
_cell.angle_gamma   90.00
#
_symmetry.space_group_name_H-M   'P 1'
#
loop_
_entity.id
_entity.type
_entity.pdbx_description
1 polymer ?
#
loop_
_entity_poly.entity_id
_entity_poly.type
_entity_poly.pdbx_seq_one_letter_code
_entity_poly.pdbx_strand_id
1 'polypeptide(L)'
;MMKTGDYVQIKDAYFTDHEDLKEFLINKEERRLYIGVIVKMDDKNACIPFRSKTPNNGRVAAKGIFPIPSSTRPDACLDLTKTSIIKEESYLKILDEKTIKIPETQKKKISENIDQIQQKLDKYLEGYKKAEKSGRISRDALFKFSTLQNYHEELGITKEHKVENEKGKDRDDPKVENVQKDQERQRRLAYMRQMGRDR
;
A
#
# COMPACT_ATOMS: atom_id res chain seq x y z
N MET A 1 2.45 4.86 -28.98
CA MET A 1 1.74 3.75 -28.30
C MET A 1 2.59 3.34 -27.12
N MET A 2 1.98 3.28 -25.94
CA MET A 2 2.67 2.96 -24.69
C MET A 2 3.09 1.49 -24.65
N LYS A 3 4.27 1.22 -24.07
CA LYS A 3 4.85 -0.11 -23.93
C LYS A 3 5.36 -0.34 -22.51
N THR A 4 5.45 -1.61 -22.13
CA THR A 4 6.18 -2.00 -20.91
C THR A 4 7.61 -1.48 -20.99
N GLY A 5 8.08 -0.83 -19.93
CA GLY A 5 9.38 -0.17 -19.86
C GLY A 5 9.34 1.34 -20.14
N ASP A 6 8.25 1.88 -20.69
CA ASP A 6 8.13 3.32 -20.91
C ASP A 6 8.14 4.06 -19.58
N TYR A 7 8.88 5.18 -19.54
CA TYR A 7 8.79 6.13 -18.44
C TYR A 7 7.58 7.04 -18.69
N VAL A 8 6.75 7.21 -17.67
CA VAL A 8 5.56 8.06 -17.77
C VAL A 8 5.50 9.05 -16.66
N GLN A 9 4.80 10.16 -16.92
CA GLN A 9 4.25 11.05 -15.92
C GLN A 9 2.73 10.83 -15.85
N ILE A 10 2.18 10.53 -14.67
CA ILE A 10 0.74 10.62 -14.41
C ILE A 10 0.34 12.12 -14.37
N LYS A 11 -0.64 12.52 -15.18
CA LYS A 11 -1.10 13.91 -15.27
C LYS A 11 -1.89 14.30 -14.02
N ASP A 12 -1.82 15.58 -13.65
CA ASP A 12 -2.55 16.12 -12.49
C ASP A 12 -4.07 15.87 -12.58
N ALA A 13 -4.63 15.91 -13.79
CA ALA A 13 -6.04 15.61 -14.05
C ALA A 13 -6.49 14.27 -13.45
N TYR A 14 -5.61 13.24 -13.43
CA TYR A 14 -5.93 11.97 -12.80
C TYR A 14 -6.25 12.12 -11.30
N PHE A 15 -5.50 12.96 -10.59
CA PHE A 15 -5.70 13.16 -9.16
C PHE A 15 -6.85 14.13 -8.88
N THR A 16 -7.15 15.04 -9.81
CA THR A 16 -8.37 15.86 -9.76
C THR A 16 -9.62 15.02 -9.97
N ASP A 17 -9.59 14.07 -10.90
CA ASP A 17 -10.75 13.23 -11.22
C ASP A 17 -10.95 12.09 -10.21
N HIS A 18 -9.91 11.78 -9.41
CA HIS A 18 -9.91 10.73 -8.38
C HIS A 18 -9.43 11.30 -7.03
N GLU A 19 -10.16 12.25 -6.45
CA GLU A 19 -9.78 12.90 -5.18
C GLU A 19 -9.82 11.96 -3.96
N ASP A 20 -10.47 10.80 -4.09
CA ASP A 20 -10.65 9.80 -3.04
C ASP A 20 -9.47 8.82 -2.90
N LEU A 21 -8.46 8.91 -3.78
CA LEU A 21 -7.27 8.07 -3.74
C LEU A 21 -6.55 8.20 -2.39
N LYS A 22 -6.18 7.06 -1.82
CA LYS A 22 -5.45 6.99 -0.54
C LYS A 22 -4.04 6.45 -0.73
N GLU A 23 -3.16 6.80 0.20
CA GLU A 23 -1.80 6.22 0.32
C GLU A 23 -0.91 6.39 -0.91
N PHE A 24 -1.30 7.18 -1.91
CA PHE A 24 -0.40 7.57 -2.98
C PHE A 24 0.73 8.39 -2.37
N LEU A 25 1.93 8.31 -2.95
CA LEU A 25 3.04 9.12 -2.45
C LEU A 25 2.60 10.60 -2.50
N ILE A 26 2.95 11.44 -1.52
CA ILE A 26 2.80 12.89 -1.65
C ILE A 26 4.17 13.47 -1.33
N ASN A 27 4.85 14.00 -2.35
CA ASN A 27 6.12 14.67 -2.18
C ASN A 27 5.93 16.13 -2.55
N LYS A 28 5.64 16.94 -1.53
CA LYS A 28 5.45 18.39 -1.62
C LYS A 28 6.72 19.12 -2.10
N GLU A 29 7.89 18.49 -1.98
CA GLU A 29 9.18 19.10 -2.29
C GLU A 29 9.71 18.74 -3.68
N GLU A 30 9.46 17.51 -4.18
CA GLU A 30 10.12 17.05 -5.41
C GLU A 30 9.27 17.09 -6.69
N ARG A 31 7.93 17.25 -6.64
CA ARG A 31 7.03 17.21 -7.84
C ARG A 31 7.22 15.99 -8.79
N ARG A 32 8.02 14.98 -8.39
CA ARG A 32 8.40 13.80 -9.21
C ARG A 32 7.46 12.63 -9.07
N LEU A 33 6.41 12.78 -8.29
CA LEU A 33 5.55 11.70 -7.82
C LEU A 33 4.86 10.92 -8.92
N TYR A 34 4.70 11.61 -10.03
CA TYR A 34 4.01 11.16 -11.21
C TYR A 34 4.90 10.31 -12.11
N ILE A 35 6.21 10.29 -11.86
CA ILE A 35 7.15 9.59 -12.72
C ILE A 35 7.27 8.14 -12.29
N GLY A 36 7.01 7.24 -13.23
CA GLY A 36 7.11 5.79 -13.02
C GLY A 36 7.50 5.06 -14.28
N VAL A 37 7.70 3.75 -14.14
CA VAL A 37 7.86 2.81 -15.25
C VAL A 37 6.53 2.11 -15.47
N ILE A 38 6.13 1.97 -16.73
CA ILE A 38 4.93 1.23 -17.10
C ILE A 38 5.23 -0.26 -17.21
N VAL A 39 4.32 -1.05 -16.66
CA VAL A 39 4.14 -2.46 -17.00
C VAL A 39 2.72 -2.61 -17.57
N LYS A 40 2.59 -3.04 -18.82
CA LYS A 40 1.29 -3.30 -19.45
C LYS A 40 0.63 -4.51 -18.80
N MET A 41 -0.65 -4.39 -18.51
CA MET A 41 -1.49 -5.45 -17.95
C MET A 41 -2.79 -5.52 -18.75
N ASP A 42 -2.94 -6.45 -19.69
CA ASP A 42 -4.13 -6.55 -20.56
C ASP A 42 -4.62 -5.17 -21.10
N ASP A 43 -5.78 -4.70 -20.65
CA ASP A 43 -6.39 -3.41 -21.01
C ASP A 43 -5.99 -2.23 -20.09
N LYS A 44 -5.00 -2.43 -19.21
CA LYS A 44 -4.59 -1.49 -18.15
C LYS A 44 -3.08 -1.29 -18.12
N ASN A 45 -2.67 -0.34 -17.29
CA ASN A 45 -1.27 0.01 -17.10
C ASN A 45 -0.95 0.06 -15.60
N ALA A 46 0.05 -0.69 -15.17
CA ALA A 46 0.65 -0.50 -13.85
C ALA A 46 1.78 0.53 -13.96
N CYS A 47 1.60 1.68 -13.32
CA CYS A 47 2.63 2.69 -13.19
C CYS A 47 3.35 2.51 -11.85
N ILE A 48 4.59 2.02 -11.89
CA ILE A 48 5.40 1.78 -10.69
C ILE A 48 6.27 3.01 -10.43
N PRO A 49 6.06 3.75 -9.33
CA PRO A 49 6.77 5.00 -9.09
C PRO A 49 8.22 4.78 -8.66
N PHE A 50 9.06 5.77 -8.99
CA PHE A 50 10.43 5.86 -8.50
C PHE A 50 10.48 6.36 -7.05
N ARG A 51 11.45 5.84 -6.28
CA ARG A 51 11.85 6.41 -4.99
C ARG A 51 13.35 6.61 -4.95
N SER A 52 13.75 7.74 -4.38
CA SER A 52 15.16 8.06 -4.11
C SER A 52 15.76 7.24 -2.96
N LYS A 53 14.90 6.66 -2.11
CA LYS A 53 15.28 5.83 -0.96
C LYS A 53 14.26 4.72 -0.71
N THR A 54 14.80 3.56 -0.30
CA THR A 54 14.03 2.38 0.10
C THR A 54 13.09 2.71 1.27
N PRO A 55 11.88 2.12 1.32
CA PRO A 55 10.94 2.34 2.41
C PRO A 55 11.51 1.95 3.78
N ASN A 56 11.18 2.73 4.82
CA ASN A 56 11.61 2.47 6.21
C ASN A 56 10.76 1.36 6.87
N ASN A 57 10.66 0.20 6.21
CA ASN A 57 10.00 -0.99 6.73
C ASN A 57 10.68 -2.22 6.13
N GLY A 58 11.24 -3.11 6.95
CA GLY A 58 12.02 -4.24 6.47
C GLY A 58 11.25 -5.21 5.57
N ARG A 59 9.95 -5.44 5.83
CA ARG A 59 9.11 -6.32 5.01
C ARG A 59 8.83 -5.70 3.64
N VAL A 60 8.53 -4.39 3.60
CA VAL A 60 8.34 -3.65 2.36
C VAL A 60 9.66 -3.57 1.58
N ALA A 61 10.78 -3.25 2.23
CA ALA A 61 12.09 -3.20 1.61
C ALA A 61 12.49 -4.54 0.98
N ALA A 62 12.16 -5.67 1.62
CA ALA A 62 12.48 -6.99 1.10
C ALA A 62 11.56 -7.42 -0.07
N LYS A 63 10.26 -7.13 0.01
CA LYS A 63 9.25 -7.75 -0.88
C LYS A 63 8.47 -6.78 -1.77
N GLY A 64 8.35 -5.53 -1.36
CA GLY A 64 7.50 -4.50 -1.99
C GLY A 64 8.25 -3.55 -2.93
N ILE A 65 9.53 -3.77 -3.22
CA ILE A 65 10.33 -2.88 -4.07
C ILE A 65 11.24 -3.62 -5.05
N PHE A 66 11.65 -2.97 -6.13
CA PHE A 66 12.72 -3.41 -7.01
C PHE A 66 13.92 -2.44 -6.93
N PRO A 67 15.10 -2.85 -6.46
CA PRO A 67 16.25 -1.95 -6.30
C PRO A 67 16.80 -1.47 -7.65
N ILE A 68 17.05 -0.17 -7.76
CA ILE A 68 17.69 0.51 -8.90
C ILE A 68 18.73 1.52 -8.38
N PRO A 69 19.78 1.04 -7.70
CA PRO A 69 20.77 1.92 -7.09
C PRO A 69 21.55 2.70 -8.15
N SER A 70 22.03 3.89 -7.78
CA SER A 70 23.02 4.66 -8.53
C SER A 70 24.03 5.29 -7.58
N SER A 71 25.13 5.83 -8.11
CA SER A 71 26.16 6.48 -7.29
C SER A 71 25.63 7.64 -6.45
N THR A 72 24.66 8.40 -6.98
CA THR A 72 24.05 9.53 -6.27
C THR A 72 22.83 9.13 -5.44
N ARG A 73 22.23 7.97 -5.72
CA ARG A 73 21.05 7.43 -5.02
C ARG A 73 21.25 5.93 -4.76
N PRO A 74 22.08 5.54 -3.77
CA PRO A 74 22.42 4.15 -3.52
C PRO A 74 21.24 3.29 -3.06
N ASP A 75 20.22 3.91 -2.45
CA ASP A 75 19.03 3.21 -1.93
C ASP A 75 17.80 3.36 -2.84
N ALA A 76 17.97 3.82 -4.08
CA ALA A 76 16.85 4.05 -4.98
C ALA A 76 16.17 2.75 -5.39
N CYS A 77 14.85 2.82 -5.59
CA CYS A 77 14.03 1.67 -5.94
C CYS A 77 12.78 2.07 -6.74
N LEU A 78 12.18 1.09 -7.42
CA LEU A 78 10.79 1.14 -7.86
C LEU A 78 9.91 0.61 -6.71
N ASP A 79 8.88 1.35 -6.32
CA ASP A 79 8.02 0.99 -5.18
C ASP A 79 6.72 0.33 -5.63
N LEU A 80 6.69 -1.00 -5.55
CA LEU A 80 5.52 -1.80 -5.96
C LEU A 80 4.31 -1.50 -5.07
N THR A 81 4.53 -1.10 -3.81
CA THR A 81 3.45 -0.79 -2.88
C THR A 81 2.69 0.48 -3.22
N LYS A 82 3.27 1.32 -4.07
CA LYS A 82 2.72 2.60 -4.51
C LYS A 82 2.34 2.59 -5.99
N THR A 83 2.21 1.39 -6.58
CA THR A 83 1.80 1.21 -7.98
C THR A 83 0.38 1.76 -8.21
N SER A 84 0.22 2.55 -9.27
CA SER A 84 -1.10 3.00 -9.74
C SER A 84 -1.57 2.12 -10.89
N ILE A 85 -2.82 1.67 -10.87
CA ILE A 85 -3.43 0.90 -11.96
C ILE A 85 -4.33 1.84 -12.76
N ILE A 86 -3.91 2.19 -13.97
CA ILE A 86 -4.55 3.20 -14.80
C ILE A 86 -4.96 2.57 -16.13
N LYS A 87 -6.26 2.57 -16.41
CA LYS A 87 -6.81 2.12 -17.69
C LYS A 87 -6.58 3.15 -18.78
N GLU A 88 -7.00 4.39 -18.53
CA GLU A 88 -7.01 5.42 -19.55
C GLU A 88 -5.64 6.05 -19.78
N GLU A 89 -5.03 5.74 -20.92
CA GLU A 89 -3.72 6.28 -21.32
C GLU A 89 -3.73 7.81 -21.46
N SER A 90 -4.91 8.44 -21.58
CA SER A 90 -5.06 9.90 -21.60
C SER A 90 -4.55 10.57 -20.31
N TYR A 91 -4.55 9.87 -19.18
CA TYR A 91 -3.96 10.33 -17.92
C TYR A 91 -2.45 10.19 -17.86
N LEU A 92 -1.83 9.55 -18.86
CA LEU A 92 -0.41 9.26 -18.88
C LEU A 92 0.29 10.09 -19.95
N LYS A 93 1.47 10.59 -19.62
CA LYS A 93 2.36 11.26 -20.56
C LYS A 93 3.66 10.47 -20.64
N ILE A 94 3.93 9.87 -21.80
CA ILE A 94 5.22 9.23 -22.06
C ILE A 94 6.32 10.29 -22.00
N LEU A 95 7.39 9.98 -21.29
CA LEU A 95 8.56 10.83 -21.13
C LEU A 95 9.68 10.33 -22.03
N ASP A 96 10.38 11.26 -22.67
CA ASP A 96 11.55 10.93 -23.47
C ASP A 96 12.71 10.50 -22.57
N GLU A 97 13.19 9.28 -22.79
CA GLU A 97 14.31 8.67 -22.09
C GLU A 97 15.59 9.53 -22.12
N LYS A 98 15.80 10.33 -23.17
CA LYS A 98 16.96 11.22 -23.28
C LYS A 98 16.87 12.45 -22.38
N THR A 99 15.65 12.89 -22.06
CA THR A 99 15.41 14.15 -21.33
C THR A 99 15.01 13.92 -19.87
N ILE A 100 14.54 12.71 -19.54
CA ILE A 100 14.12 12.37 -18.19
C ILE A 100 15.31 12.40 -17.22
N LYS A 101 15.12 13.08 -16.08
CA LYS A 101 16.15 13.30 -15.04
C LYS A 101 16.32 12.07 -14.13
N ILE A 102 16.61 10.92 -14.74
CA ILE A 102 16.92 9.64 -14.08
C ILE A 102 18.37 9.27 -14.43
N PRO A 103 19.20 8.83 -13.47
CA PRO A 103 20.55 8.37 -13.76
C PRO A 103 20.57 7.23 -14.77
N GLU A 104 21.50 7.28 -15.72
CA GLU A 104 21.61 6.29 -16.81
C GLU A 104 21.80 4.86 -16.31
N THR A 105 22.50 4.68 -15.18
CA THR A 105 22.65 3.38 -14.53
C THR A 105 21.32 2.80 -14.06
N GLN A 106 20.37 3.64 -13.62
CA GLN A 106 19.03 3.19 -13.23
C GLN A 106 18.21 2.82 -14.46
N LYS A 107 18.29 3.60 -15.54
CA LYS A 107 17.60 3.29 -16.80
C LYS A 107 18.06 1.95 -17.36
N LYS A 108 19.38 1.76 -17.46
CA LYS A 108 19.99 0.49 -17.86
C LYS A 108 19.54 -0.67 -16.97
N LYS A 109 19.53 -0.47 -15.64
CA LYS A 109 19.06 -1.49 -14.70
C LYS A 109 17.59 -1.86 -14.92
N ILE A 110 16.75 -0.89 -15.25
CA ILE A 110 15.33 -1.13 -15.55
C ILE A 110 15.18 -1.90 -16.86
N SER A 111 15.80 -1.43 -17.94
CA SER A 111 15.67 -2.05 -19.26
C SER A 111 16.20 -3.48 -19.29
N GLU A 112 17.33 -3.76 -18.65
CA GLU A 112 17.91 -5.11 -18.54
C GLU A 112 17.08 -6.07 -17.66
N ASN A 113 16.17 -5.55 -16.84
CA ASN A 113 15.45 -6.36 -15.84
C ASN A 113 13.92 -6.18 -15.93
N ILE A 114 13.40 -5.69 -17.07
CA ILE A 114 11.98 -5.36 -17.20
C ILE A 114 11.06 -6.57 -16.96
N ASP A 115 11.47 -7.76 -17.43
CA ASP A 115 10.74 -9.01 -17.20
C ASP A 115 10.73 -9.39 -15.71
N GLN A 116 11.84 -9.16 -15.00
CA GLN A 116 11.91 -9.42 -13.56
C GLN A 116 11.06 -8.42 -12.77
N ILE A 117 11.02 -7.16 -13.20
CA ILE A 117 10.16 -6.13 -12.63
C ILE A 117 8.69 -6.54 -12.79
N GLN A 118 8.29 -6.99 -13.99
CA GLN A 118 6.94 -7.49 -14.25
C GLN A 118 6.62 -8.71 -13.37
N GLN A 119 7.47 -9.73 -13.33
CA GLN A 119 7.26 -10.90 -12.47
C GLN A 119 7.14 -10.53 -10.98
N LYS A 120 7.90 -9.53 -10.53
CA LYS A 120 7.84 -9.05 -9.14
C LYS A 120 6.54 -8.29 -8.87
N LEU A 121 6.10 -7.47 -9.81
CA LEU A 121 4.80 -6.81 -9.77
C LEU A 121 3.68 -7.86 -9.71
N ASP A 122 3.66 -8.85 -10.59
CA ASP A 122 2.62 -9.90 -10.63
C ASP A 122 2.51 -10.62 -9.28
N LYS A 123 3.66 -11.03 -8.70
CA LYS A 123 3.70 -11.64 -7.36
C LYS A 123 3.18 -10.72 -6.28
N TYR A 124 3.48 -9.42 -6.35
CA TYR A 124 2.97 -8.43 -5.42
C TYR A 124 1.45 -8.27 -5.54
N LEU A 125 0.91 -8.17 -6.76
CA LEU A 125 -0.51 -8.08 -7.06
C LEU A 125 -1.27 -9.32 -6.56
N GLU A 126 -0.78 -10.53 -6.85
CA GLU A 126 -1.36 -11.77 -6.35
C GLU A 126 -1.36 -11.84 -4.83
N GLY A 127 -0.24 -11.46 -4.20
CA GLY A 127 -0.10 -11.43 -2.75
C GLY A 127 -1.11 -10.48 -2.12
N TYR A 128 -1.30 -9.31 -2.73
CA TYR A 128 -2.29 -8.32 -2.31
C TYR A 128 -3.71 -8.89 -2.43
N LYS A 129 -4.09 -9.44 -3.59
CA LYS A 129 -5.41 -10.08 -3.80
C LYS A 129 -5.70 -11.17 -2.75
N LYS A 130 -4.72 -12.02 -2.45
CA LYS A 130 -4.82 -13.07 -1.42
C LYS A 130 -4.99 -12.49 0.00
N ALA A 131 -4.27 -11.41 0.31
CA ALA A 131 -4.38 -10.74 1.61
C ALA A 131 -5.72 -10.01 1.78
N GLU A 132 -6.24 -9.40 0.72
CA GLU A 132 -7.56 -8.77 0.70
C GLU A 132 -8.68 -9.80 0.88
N LYS A 133 -8.67 -10.88 0.08
CA LYS A 133 -9.64 -11.99 0.21
C LYS A 133 -9.69 -12.62 1.61
N SER A 134 -8.57 -12.60 2.33
CA SER A 134 -8.48 -13.13 3.70
C SER A 134 -8.65 -12.08 4.81
N GLY A 135 -8.95 -10.82 4.47
CA GLY A 135 -9.17 -9.74 5.44
C GLY A 135 -7.92 -9.34 6.23
N ARG A 136 -6.72 -9.57 5.69
CA ARG A 136 -5.44 -9.36 6.40
C ARG A 136 -4.69 -8.10 5.98
N ILE A 137 -5.19 -7.31 5.03
CA ILE A 137 -4.50 -6.10 4.53
C ILE A 137 -4.12 -5.17 5.67
N SER A 138 -5.04 -4.90 6.60
CA SER A 138 -4.80 -3.97 7.72
C SER A 138 -3.70 -4.40 8.70
N ARG A 139 -3.29 -5.68 8.68
CA ARG A 139 -2.28 -6.28 9.57
C ARG A 139 -0.99 -6.67 8.86
N ASP A 140 -1.02 -6.86 7.54
CA ASP A 140 0.18 -7.17 6.77
C ASP A 140 0.92 -5.87 6.42
N ALA A 141 2.07 -5.64 7.04
CA ALA A 141 2.90 -4.46 6.81
C ALA A 141 3.31 -4.26 5.34
N LEU A 142 3.29 -5.33 4.52
CA LEU A 142 3.54 -5.22 3.08
C LEU A 142 2.39 -4.53 2.34
N PHE A 143 1.15 -4.66 2.82
CA PHE A 143 -0.04 -4.25 2.08
C PHE A 143 -0.89 -3.16 2.77
N LYS A 144 -0.75 -2.97 4.08
CA LYS A 144 -1.55 -2.04 4.89
C LYS A 144 -1.60 -0.62 4.32
N PHE A 145 -0.50 -0.17 3.71
CA PHE A 145 -0.36 1.16 3.11
C PHE A 145 -0.22 1.09 1.59
N SER A 146 -0.71 0.02 0.96
CA SER A 146 -0.65 -0.16 -0.48
C SER A 146 -1.65 0.76 -1.18
N THR A 147 -1.26 1.37 -2.29
CA THR A 147 -2.17 2.12 -3.17
C THR A 147 -3.18 1.21 -3.88
N LEU A 148 -2.92 -0.10 -3.94
CA LEU A 148 -3.85 -1.07 -4.54
C LEU A 148 -5.22 -1.13 -3.86
N GLN A 149 -5.40 -0.51 -2.68
CA GLN A 149 -6.71 -0.33 -2.07
C GLN A 149 -7.65 0.56 -2.89
N ASN A 150 -7.08 1.39 -3.76
CA ASN A 150 -7.84 2.26 -4.65
C ASN A 150 -8.27 1.54 -5.94
N TYR A 151 -7.75 0.32 -6.20
CA TYR A 151 -7.85 -0.33 -7.51
C TYR A 151 -8.49 -1.72 -7.44
N HIS A 152 -9.41 -1.95 -6.49
CA HIS A 152 -10.04 -3.24 -6.31
C HIS A 152 -10.84 -3.67 -7.55
N GLU A 153 -11.57 -2.74 -8.18
CA GLU A 153 -12.33 -2.99 -9.41
C GLU A 153 -11.39 -3.41 -10.55
N GLU A 154 -10.34 -2.64 -10.79
CA GLU A 154 -9.35 -2.88 -11.83
C GLU A 154 -8.61 -4.20 -11.63
N LEU A 155 -8.43 -4.61 -10.38
CA LEU A 155 -7.79 -5.87 -9.98
C LEU A 155 -8.76 -7.07 -9.99
N GLY A 156 -10.06 -6.84 -10.24
CA GLY A 156 -11.09 -7.87 -10.22
C GLY A 156 -11.36 -8.43 -8.82
N ILE A 157 -11.13 -7.63 -7.78
CA ILE A 157 -11.45 -8.00 -6.39
C ILE A 157 -12.91 -7.64 -6.15
N THR A 158 -13.79 -8.62 -6.34
CA THR A 158 -15.19 -8.48 -5.93
C THR A 158 -15.27 -8.64 -4.41
N LYS A 159 -15.98 -7.72 -3.75
CA LYS A 159 -16.42 -7.95 -2.38
C LYS A 159 -17.41 -9.10 -2.42
N GLU A 160 -16.93 -10.33 -2.22
CA GLU A 160 -17.81 -11.38 -1.73
C GLU A 160 -18.37 -10.85 -0.41
N HIS A 161 -19.61 -10.35 -0.43
CA HIS A 161 -20.35 -10.12 0.79
C HIS A 161 -20.41 -11.48 1.47
N LYS A 162 -19.49 -11.72 2.40
CA LYS A 162 -19.74 -12.66 3.47
C LYS A 162 -20.92 -12.06 4.20
N VAL A 163 -22.12 -12.51 3.83
CA VAL A 163 -23.23 -12.57 4.76
C VAL A 163 -22.64 -13.36 5.92
N GLU A 164 -22.14 -12.64 6.92
CA GLU A 164 -21.95 -13.21 8.23
C GLU A 164 -23.35 -13.65 8.61
N ASN A 165 -23.65 -14.92 8.35
CA ASN A 165 -24.73 -15.59 9.04
C ASN A 165 -24.36 -15.44 10.51
N GLU A 166 -24.98 -14.48 11.18
CA GLU A 166 -25.16 -14.46 12.62
C GLU A 166 -25.93 -15.73 13.01
N LYS A 167 -25.27 -16.87 12.92
CA LYS A 167 -25.67 -18.06 13.65
C LYS A 167 -25.19 -17.84 15.06
N GLY A 168 -26.15 -17.56 15.92
CA GLY A 168 -25.98 -17.33 17.34
C GLY A 168 -24.93 -18.25 17.97
N LYS A 169 -24.02 -17.62 18.69
CA LYS A 169 -23.24 -18.26 19.75
C LYS A 169 -23.65 -17.61 21.06
N ASP A 170 -24.74 -18.12 21.62
CA ASP A 170 -24.79 -18.29 23.06
C ASP A 170 -23.69 -19.29 23.44
N ARG A 171 -22.77 -18.85 24.32
CA ARG A 171 -22.15 -19.56 25.45
C ARG A 171 -20.71 -19.11 25.70
N ASP A 172 -20.54 -18.56 26.91
CA ASP A 172 -19.37 -18.59 27.81
C ASP A 172 -18.09 -17.85 27.38
N ASP A 173 -18.02 -16.56 27.75
CA ASP A 173 -16.77 -15.79 27.76
C ASP A 173 -16.41 -15.36 29.22
N PRO A 174 -15.29 -15.83 29.82
CA PRO A 174 -14.95 -15.64 31.26
C PRO A 174 -14.62 -14.21 31.68
N LYS A 175 -14.74 -13.23 30.78
CA LYS A 175 -14.27 -11.85 31.00
C LYS A 175 -15.22 -10.97 31.80
N VAL A 176 -16.47 -11.38 31.98
CA VAL A 176 -17.48 -10.57 32.70
C VAL A 176 -17.31 -10.68 34.23
N GLU A 177 -16.75 -11.78 34.73
CA GLU A 177 -16.61 -12.02 36.17
C GLU A 177 -15.52 -11.16 36.84
N ASN A 178 -14.45 -10.83 36.10
CA ASN A 178 -13.35 -10.01 36.64
C ASN A 178 -13.72 -8.53 36.80
N VAL A 179 -14.58 -7.99 35.93
CA VAL A 179 -15.00 -6.59 36.00
C VAL A 179 -15.93 -6.33 37.19
N GLN A 180 -16.79 -7.29 37.52
CA GLN A 180 -17.70 -7.20 38.66
C GLN A 180 -16.94 -7.32 40.00
N LYS A 181 -15.97 -8.25 40.10
CA LYS A 181 -15.12 -8.40 41.30
C LYS A 181 -14.24 -7.17 41.55
N ASP A 182 -13.70 -6.54 40.51
CA ASP A 182 -12.90 -5.32 40.65
C ASP A 182 -13.74 -4.11 41.09
N GLN A 183 -14.96 -3.97 40.57
CA GLN A 183 -15.88 -2.91 41.01
C GLN A 183 -16.32 -3.10 42.48
N GLU A 184 -16.57 -4.33 42.90
CA GLU A 184 -16.94 -4.63 44.30
C GLU A 184 -15.76 -4.38 45.25
N ARG A 185 -14.53 -4.71 44.84
CA ARG A 185 -13.31 -4.42 45.60
C ARG A 185 -13.06 -2.92 45.74
N GLN A 186 -13.29 -2.13 44.68
CA GLN A 186 -13.16 -0.68 44.73
C GLN A 186 -14.23 -0.03 45.62
N ARG A 187 -15.48 -0.50 45.59
CA ARG A 187 -16.55 -0.03 46.49
C ARG A 187 -16.23 -0.32 47.96
N ARG A 188 -15.68 -1.50 48.26
CA ARG A 188 -15.29 -1.90 49.63
C ARG A 188 -14.13 -1.06 50.17
N LEU A 189 -13.14 -0.73 49.33
CA LEU A 189 -12.03 0.17 49.68
C LEU A 189 -12.49 1.62 49.91
N ALA A 190 -13.45 2.11 49.11
CA ALA A 190 -14.02 3.45 49.28
C ALA A 190 -14.80 3.56 50.61
N TYR A 191 -15.59 2.55 50.97
CA TYR A 191 -16.34 2.49 52.23
C TYR A 191 -15.41 2.49 53.46
N MET A 192 -14.33 1.71 53.43
CA MET A 192 -13.32 1.66 54.51
C MET A 192 -12.58 2.99 54.68
N ARG A 193 -12.35 3.75 53.60
CA ARG A 193 -11.76 5.11 53.65
C ARG A 193 -12.67 6.14 54.28
N GLN A 194 -13.99 5.97 54.12
CA GLN A 194 -15.00 6.89 54.65
C GLN A 194 -15.22 6.67 56.16
N MET A 195 -15.21 5.41 56.60
CA MET A 195 -15.32 5.02 58.02
C MET A 195 -14.06 5.32 58.86
N GLY A 196 -12.92 5.61 58.22
CA GLY A 196 -11.65 5.94 58.88
C GLY A 196 -11.40 7.43 59.11
N ARG A 197 -12.37 8.30 58.81
CA ARG A 197 -12.27 9.76 59.01
C ARG A 197 -13.09 10.30 60.18
N ASP A 198 -13.86 9.45 60.86
CA ASP A 198 -14.54 9.78 62.12
C ASP A 198 -13.79 9.15 63.31
N ARG A 199 -12.58 9.68 63.59
CA ARG A 199 -11.89 9.60 64.88
C ARG A 199 -11.07 10.85 65.12
#